data_AF-A0A7L9C690-F1
#
_entry.id   AF-A0A7L9C690-F1
#
_cell.length_a   1.000
_cell.length_b   1.000
_cell.length_c   1.000
_cell.angle_alpha   90.00
_cell.angle_beta   90.00
_cell.angle_gamma   90.00
#
_symmetry.space_group_name_H-M   'P 1'
#
loop_
_entity.id
_entity.type
_entity.pdbx_description
1 polymer ?
#
loop_
_entity_poly.entity_id
_entity_poly.type
_entity_poly.pdbx_seq_one_letter_code
_entity_poly.pdbx_strand_id
1 'polypeptide(L)'
;MFVGDTVLYLQETDCQEMIYFGACGLVQETERLTIGSLVSPRECMAFEGFTDVLLRHTDKISTHDPDQVLFQSFLKATSGYQIHPVTGMSIGSLKCEESYQEFFSKKGVDVVDMECSAFFSAAHSIKRKAVALLYATDIIGKVSFFEPLKPKDKLRIDHAIQTACNAIQLFYG
;
A
#
# COMPACT_ATOMS: atom_id res chain seq x y z
N MET A 1 -2.07 -12.14 -8.77
CA MET A 1 -1.52 -11.68 -7.49
C MET A 1 -2.49 -12.09 -6.40
N PHE A 2 -2.05 -12.85 -5.39
CA PHE A 2 -2.96 -13.60 -4.51
C PHE A 2 -3.88 -12.75 -3.62
N VAL A 3 -3.50 -11.51 -3.31
CA VAL A 3 -4.36 -10.59 -2.54
C VAL A 3 -5.63 -10.25 -3.31
N GLY A 4 -5.50 -9.95 -4.61
CA GLY A 4 -6.65 -9.67 -5.46
C GLY A 4 -7.63 -10.86 -5.50
N ASP A 5 -7.11 -12.08 -5.71
CA ASP A 5 -7.94 -13.30 -5.69
C ASP A 5 -8.65 -13.49 -4.34
N THR A 6 -7.92 -13.28 -3.24
CA THR A 6 -8.49 -13.35 -1.89
C THR A 6 -9.63 -12.37 -1.72
N VAL A 7 -9.47 -11.11 -2.16
CA VAL A 7 -10.52 -10.10 -2.09
C VAL A 7 -11.73 -10.52 -2.91
N LEU A 8 -11.55 -11.05 -4.12
CA LEU A 8 -12.67 -11.50 -4.94
C LEU A 8 -13.51 -12.57 -4.23
N TYR A 9 -12.86 -13.54 -3.56
CA TYR A 9 -13.57 -14.58 -2.81
C TYR A 9 -14.30 -14.06 -1.56
N LEU A 10 -13.93 -12.89 -1.01
CA LEU A 10 -14.66 -12.30 0.11
C LEU A 10 -16.10 -11.91 -0.25
N GLN A 11 -16.46 -11.83 -1.53
CA GLN A 11 -17.85 -11.65 -1.97
C GLN A 11 -18.77 -12.78 -1.48
N GLU A 12 -18.22 -13.97 -1.20
CA GLU A 12 -18.94 -15.16 -0.71
C GLU A 12 -19.13 -15.14 0.82
N THR A 13 -18.71 -14.05 1.48
CA THR A 13 -18.79 -13.85 2.92
C THR A 13 -19.58 -12.59 3.26
N ASP A 14 -19.92 -12.43 4.54
CA ASP A 14 -20.58 -11.23 5.05
C ASP A 14 -19.63 -10.03 5.21
N CYS A 15 -18.33 -10.17 4.90
CA CYS A 15 -17.34 -9.09 5.02
C CYS A 15 -17.76 -7.88 4.16
N GLN A 16 -17.90 -6.70 4.78
CA GLN A 16 -18.29 -5.45 4.11
C GLN A 16 -17.14 -4.45 3.95
N GLU A 17 -16.18 -4.49 4.87
CA GLU A 17 -15.09 -3.54 4.99
C GLU A 17 -13.78 -4.29 5.25
N MET A 18 -12.71 -3.85 4.61
CA MET A 18 -11.41 -4.51 4.65
C MET A 18 -10.31 -3.49 4.88
N ILE A 19 -9.33 -3.86 5.69
CA ILE A 19 -8.06 -3.15 5.80
C ILE A 19 -6.95 -4.07 5.30
N TYR A 20 -6.26 -3.66 4.24
CA TYR A 20 -5.01 -4.29 3.85
C TYR A 20 -3.88 -3.74 4.72
N PHE A 21 -3.15 -4.63 5.39
CA PHE A 21 -1.98 -4.28 6.18
C PHE A 21 -0.73 -4.93 5.58
N GLY A 22 0.22 -4.13 5.10
CA GLY A 22 1.35 -4.60 4.31
C GLY A 22 2.60 -3.74 4.44
N ALA A 23 3.67 -4.15 3.76
CA ALA A 23 4.91 -3.39 3.66
C ALA A 23 4.97 -2.62 2.33
N CYS A 24 5.83 -1.61 2.25
CA CYS A 24 6.12 -0.90 1.01
C CYS A 24 7.56 -0.37 0.97
N GLY A 25 8.06 -0.13 -0.23
CA GLY A 25 9.30 0.58 -0.48
C GLY A 25 9.03 2.06 -0.75
N LEU A 26 9.89 2.94 -0.23
CA LEU A 26 9.84 4.36 -0.55
C LEU A 26 10.56 4.63 -1.87
N VAL A 27 9.95 5.42 -2.77
CA VAL A 27 10.63 5.88 -4.00
C VAL A 27 11.81 6.78 -3.64
N GLN A 28 11.63 7.61 -2.61
CA GLN A 28 12.66 8.47 -2.06
C GLN A 28 12.39 8.77 -0.57
N GLU A 29 13.46 8.98 0.18
CA GLU A 29 13.36 9.51 1.54
C GLU A 29 13.03 11.01 1.51
N THR A 30 12.15 11.45 2.40
CA THR A 30 11.79 12.86 2.60
C THR A 30 11.82 13.20 4.08
N GLU A 31 11.61 14.47 4.43
CA GLU A 31 11.45 14.88 5.84
C GLU A 31 10.26 14.19 6.54
N ARG A 32 9.27 13.71 5.78
CA ARG A 32 8.06 13.05 6.31
C ARG A 32 8.08 11.53 6.17
N LEU A 33 8.84 11.00 5.21
CA LEU A 33 8.83 9.58 4.84
C LEU A 33 10.24 9.00 4.95
N THR A 34 10.42 8.07 5.88
CA THR A 34 11.65 7.31 6.11
C THR A 34 11.29 5.86 6.48
N ILE A 35 12.28 5.01 6.71
CA ILE A 35 12.06 3.63 7.16
C ILE A 35 11.25 3.61 8.46
N GLY A 36 10.18 2.82 8.48
CA GLY A 36 9.22 2.74 9.58
C GLY A 36 8.11 3.80 9.55
N SER A 37 8.05 4.68 8.55
CA SER A 37 6.89 5.54 8.35
C SER A 37 5.64 4.70 8.07
N LEU A 38 4.52 5.10 8.68
CA LEU A 38 3.20 4.57 8.36
C LEU A 38 2.55 5.40 7.27
N VAL A 39 2.03 4.75 6.24
CA VAL A 39 1.42 5.40 5.09
C VAL A 39 0.10 4.74 4.73
N SER A 40 -0.80 5.50 4.13
CA SER A 40 -2.06 4.99 3.59
C SER A 40 -2.25 5.52 2.18
N PRO A 41 -2.19 4.66 1.14
CA PRO A 41 -2.38 5.10 -0.23
C PRO A 41 -3.76 5.76 -0.41
N ARG A 42 -3.78 7.03 -0.80
CA ARG A 42 -5.01 7.74 -1.21
C ARG A 42 -5.44 7.34 -2.62
N GLU A 43 -4.49 6.83 -3.38
CA GLU A 43 -4.61 6.32 -4.74
C GLU A 43 -3.40 5.41 -4.99
N CYS A 44 -3.56 4.39 -5.81
CA CYS A 44 -2.51 3.47 -6.20
C CYS A 44 -2.58 3.15 -7.70
N MET A 45 -1.48 3.38 -8.40
CA MET A 45 -1.35 3.07 -9.83
C MET A 45 -1.08 1.59 -10.03
N ALA A 46 -1.76 0.97 -10.99
CA ALA A 46 -1.54 -0.42 -11.37
C ALA A 46 -0.41 -0.52 -12.41
N PHE A 47 0.72 -1.08 -12.01
CA PHE A 47 1.81 -1.47 -12.91
C PHE A 47 2.13 -2.97 -12.73
N GLU A 48 1.05 -3.75 -12.75
CA GLU A 48 1.02 -5.18 -12.45
C GLU A 48 -0.15 -5.86 -13.19
N GLY A 49 -0.07 -7.17 -13.44
CA GLY A 49 -0.96 -7.86 -14.37
C GLY A 49 -2.30 -8.37 -13.82
N PHE A 50 -2.52 -8.41 -12.50
CA PHE A 50 -3.81 -8.81 -11.93
C PHE A 50 -4.91 -7.81 -12.30
N THR A 51 -4.65 -6.52 -12.14
CA THR A 51 -5.62 -5.46 -12.46
C THR A 51 -5.95 -5.46 -13.96
N ASP A 52 -4.96 -5.68 -14.82
CA ASP A 52 -5.14 -5.86 -16.26
C ASP A 52 -6.12 -7.01 -16.59
N VAL A 53 -5.93 -8.16 -15.95
CA VAL A 53 -6.83 -9.32 -16.10
C VAL A 53 -8.24 -9.01 -15.58
N LEU A 54 -8.35 -8.37 -14.41
CA LEU A 54 -9.64 -8.04 -13.79
C LEU A 54 -10.45 -7.07 -14.66
N LEU A 55 -9.81 -6.01 -15.15
CA LEU A 55 -10.45 -4.94 -15.93
C LEU A 55 -10.54 -5.25 -17.43
N ARG A 56 -9.88 -6.31 -17.90
CA ARG A 56 -9.76 -6.68 -19.33
C ARG A 56 -9.09 -5.57 -20.14
N HIS A 57 -8.00 -5.03 -19.61
CA HIS A 57 -7.17 -4.01 -20.23
C HIS A 57 -5.70 -4.48 -20.22
N THR A 58 -4.89 -4.05 -21.19
CA THR A 58 -3.47 -4.50 -21.27
C THR A 58 -2.46 -3.36 -21.43
N ASP A 59 -2.88 -2.17 -21.84
CA ASP A 59 -1.96 -1.10 -22.26
C ASP A 59 -2.13 0.21 -21.46
N LYS A 60 -2.80 0.17 -20.30
CA LYS A 60 -3.09 1.36 -19.50
C LYS A 60 -2.77 1.15 -18.03
N ILE A 61 -1.86 1.99 -17.52
CA ILE A 61 -1.72 2.22 -16.08
C ILE A 61 -3.01 2.91 -15.61
N SER A 62 -3.83 2.17 -14.89
CA SER A 62 -5.01 2.68 -14.21
C SER A 62 -4.67 3.09 -12.78
N THR A 63 -5.50 3.95 -12.21
CA THR A 63 -5.39 4.37 -10.81
C THR A 63 -6.60 3.84 -10.06
N HIS A 64 -6.36 3.28 -8.87
CA HIS A 64 -7.37 2.72 -7.99
C HIS A 64 -7.25 3.33 -6.59
N ASP A 65 -8.37 3.65 -5.98
CA ASP A 65 -8.44 4.36 -4.71
C ASP A 65 -9.17 3.55 -3.63
N PRO A 66 -8.88 3.80 -2.34
CA PRO A 66 -9.67 3.25 -1.24
C PRO A 66 -11.10 3.81 -1.26
N ASP A 67 -12.01 3.19 -0.50
CA ASP A 67 -13.31 3.80 -0.23
C ASP A 67 -13.11 5.11 0.54
N GLN A 68 -13.55 6.22 -0.05
CA GLN A 68 -13.25 7.56 0.47
C GLN A 68 -13.85 7.81 1.85
N VAL A 69 -15.03 7.26 2.14
CA VAL A 69 -15.67 7.43 3.45
C VAL A 69 -14.89 6.67 4.51
N LEU A 70 -14.53 5.41 4.22
CA LEU A 70 -13.71 4.58 5.08
C LEU A 70 -12.32 5.19 5.30
N PHE A 71 -11.66 5.65 4.24
CA PHE A 71 -10.34 6.28 4.28
C PHE A 71 -10.31 7.52 5.17
N GLN A 72 -11.25 8.45 4.98
CA GLN A 72 -11.32 9.67 5.80
C GLN A 72 -11.65 9.36 7.25
N SER A 73 -12.54 8.39 7.49
CA SER A 73 -12.90 7.94 8.84
C SER A 73 -11.71 7.31 9.55
N PHE A 74 -10.97 6.46 8.83
CA PHE A 74 -9.75 5.82 9.31
C PHE A 74 -8.70 6.86 9.72
N LEU A 75 -8.30 7.76 8.80
CA LEU A 75 -7.29 8.78 9.09
C LEU A 75 -7.68 9.72 10.24
N LYS A 76 -8.97 10.06 10.34
CA LYS A 76 -9.47 10.90 11.43
C LYS A 76 -9.34 10.18 12.78
N ALA A 77 -9.80 8.93 12.86
CA ALA A 77 -9.72 8.12 14.07
C ALA A 77 -8.28 7.87 14.50
N THR A 78 -7.36 7.70 13.54
CA THR A 78 -5.96 7.39 13.78
C THR A 78 -5.03 8.61 13.71
N SER A 79 -5.57 9.82 13.85
CA SER A 79 -4.81 11.08 13.68
C SER A 79 -3.60 11.22 14.62
N GLY A 80 -3.61 10.52 15.77
CA GLY A 80 -2.48 10.47 16.70
C GLY A 80 -1.29 9.59 16.26
N TYR A 81 -1.45 8.76 15.23
CA TYR A 81 -0.44 7.79 14.78
C TYR A 81 0.42 8.25 13.60
N GLN A 82 0.24 9.51 13.14
CA GLN A 82 1.02 10.09 12.05
C GLN A 82 1.00 9.23 10.76
N ILE A 83 -0.16 8.69 10.39
CA ILE A 83 -0.33 7.94 9.14
C ILE A 83 -0.41 8.94 7.99
N HIS A 84 0.52 8.82 7.03
CA HIS A 84 0.64 9.77 5.92
C HIS A 84 -0.15 9.30 4.68
N PRO A 85 -1.08 10.11 4.15
CA PRO A 85 -1.67 9.86 2.84
C PRO A 85 -0.63 9.95 1.73
N VAL A 86 -0.52 8.93 0.89
CA VAL A 86 0.51 8.83 -0.16
C VAL A 86 -0.05 8.42 -1.51
N THR A 87 0.70 8.69 -2.58
CA THR A 87 0.48 8.13 -3.92
C THR A 87 1.25 6.81 -4.03
N GLY A 88 0.54 5.70 -4.22
CA GLY A 88 1.14 4.38 -4.40
C GLY A 88 1.30 3.98 -5.87
N MET A 89 2.15 2.99 -6.10
CA MET A 89 2.14 2.19 -7.32
C MET A 89 2.41 0.73 -6.96
N SER A 90 1.56 -0.20 -7.39
CA SER A 90 1.87 -1.62 -7.24
C SER A 90 2.56 -2.13 -8.49
N ILE A 91 3.64 -2.86 -8.30
CA ILE A 91 4.48 -3.37 -9.39
C ILE A 91 4.50 -4.89 -9.44
N GLY A 92 4.70 -5.44 -10.64
CA GLY A 92 4.86 -6.88 -10.81
C GLY A 92 6.22 -7.45 -10.40
N SER A 93 7.23 -6.61 -10.07
CA SER A 93 8.59 -7.07 -9.80
C SER A 93 9.43 -6.08 -8.97
N LEU A 94 9.64 -6.37 -7.68
CA LEU A 94 10.57 -5.61 -6.82
C LEU A 94 11.97 -5.51 -7.42
N LYS A 95 12.47 -6.58 -8.06
CA LYS A 95 13.81 -6.56 -8.66
C LYS A 95 13.95 -5.50 -9.77
N CYS A 96 12.87 -5.17 -10.46
CA CYS A 96 12.90 -4.17 -11.53
C CYS A 96 12.75 -2.74 -11.01
N GLU A 97 12.31 -2.53 -9.77
CA GLU A 97 11.94 -1.21 -9.25
C GLU A 97 13.06 -0.17 -9.33
N GLU A 98 14.32 -0.59 -9.12
CA GLU A 98 15.50 0.27 -9.21
C GLU A 98 15.63 0.91 -10.60
N SER A 99 15.34 0.14 -11.67
CA SER A 99 15.40 0.63 -13.05
C SER A 99 14.26 1.58 -13.42
N TYR A 100 13.18 1.60 -12.62
CA TYR A 100 12.01 2.44 -12.82
C TYR A 100 11.93 3.62 -11.85
N GLN A 101 12.94 3.84 -11.00
CA GLN A 101 12.90 4.92 -10.00
C GLN A 101 12.61 6.30 -10.61
N GLU A 102 13.28 6.66 -11.72
CA GLU A 102 13.00 7.93 -12.42
C GLU A 102 11.57 8.00 -12.94
N PHE A 103 11.04 6.87 -13.44
CA PHE A 103 9.66 6.78 -13.88
C PHE A 103 8.68 7.00 -12.72
N PHE A 104 8.92 6.39 -11.55
CA PHE A 104 8.10 6.58 -10.35
C PHE A 104 8.11 8.04 -9.88
N SER A 105 9.29 8.67 -9.82
CA SER A 105 9.42 10.09 -9.46
C SER A 105 8.67 11.00 -10.43
N LYS A 106 8.77 10.76 -11.75
CA LYS A 106 8.02 11.52 -12.77
C LYS A 106 6.50 11.35 -12.65
N LYS A 107 6.05 10.21 -12.15
CA LYS A 107 4.63 9.93 -11.89
C LYS A 107 4.13 10.47 -10.54
N GLY A 108 5.02 11.04 -9.72
CA GLY A 108 4.67 11.53 -8.38
C GLY A 108 4.34 10.41 -7.40
N VAL A 109 4.91 9.22 -7.61
CA VAL A 109 4.74 8.07 -6.71
C VAL A 109 5.61 8.28 -5.47
N ASP A 110 5.01 8.12 -4.30
CA ASP A 110 5.70 8.21 -3.01
C ASP A 110 6.20 6.83 -2.57
N VAL A 111 5.35 5.80 -2.75
CA VAL A 111 5.61 4.42 -2.31
C VAL A 111 5.32 3.40 -3.39
N VAL A 112 6.06 2.31 -3.36
CA VAL A 112 5.88 1.15 -4.22
C VAL A 112 5.56 -0.06 -3.37
N ASP A 113 4.57 -0.84 -3.79
CA ASP A 113 4.24 -2.12 -3.18
C ASP A 113 3.97 -3.14 -4.27
N MET A 114 3.44 -4.31 -3.90
CA MET A 114 3.02 -5.29 -4.88
C MET A 114 1.52 -5.53 -4.88
N GLU A 115 0.71 -5.00 -3.95
CA GLU A 115 -0.65 -5.47 -3.74
C GLU A 115 -1.78 -4.43 -3.74
N CYS A 116 -1.52 -3.16 -3.45
CA CYS A 116 -2.57 -2.17 -3.18
C CYS A 116 -3.50 -1.91 -4.36
N SER A 117 -2.99 -1.79 -5.58
CA SER A 117 -3.84 -1.56 -6.76
C SER A 117 -4.76 -2.76 -7.04
N ALA A 118 -4.25 -3.98 -6.90
CA ALA A 118 -5.04 -5.20 -7.01
C ALA A 118 -6.08 -5.33 -5.88
N PHE A 119 -5.69 -4.97 -4.65
CA PHE A 119 -6.58 -4.95 -3.50
C PHE A 119 -7.75 -3.99 -3.70
N PHE A 120 -7.48 -2.75 -4.10
CA PHE A 120 -8.52 -1.74 -4.36
C PHE A 120 -9.37 -2.08 -5.58
N SER A 121 -8.76 -2.52 -6.69
CA SER A 121 -9.51 -2.87 -7.91
C SER A 121 -10.43 -4.07 -7.68
N ALA A 122 -9.95 -5.11 -6.97
CA ALA A 122 -10.77 -6.24 -6.58
C ALA A 122 -11.91 -5.82 -5.64
N ALA A 123 -11.62 -5.04 -4.61
CA ALA A 123 -12.63 -4.57 -3.64
C ALA A 123 -13.73 -3.77 -4.33
N HIS A 124 -13.35 -2.88 -5.25
CA HIS A 124 -14.30 -2.13 -6.07
C HIS A 124 -15.18 -3.06 -6.91
N SER A 125 -14.59 -4.06 -7.57
CA SER A 125 -15.33 -4.99 -8.44
C SER A 125 -16.39 -5.80 -7.69
N ILE A 126 -16.16 -6.13 -6.42
CA ILE A 126 -17.11 -6.83 -5.56
C ILE A 126 -17.92 -5.91 -4.65
N LYS A 127 -17.82 -4.59 -4.84
CA LYS A 127 -18.53 -3.54 -4.08
C LYS A 127 -18.31 -3.67 -2.57
N ARG A 128 -17.06 -3.78 -2.15
CA ARG A 128 -16.64 -3.76 -0.74
C ARG A 128 -15.80 -2.55 -0.44
N LYS A 129 -15.91 -2.02 0.78
CA LYS A 129 -15.09 -0.88 1.19
C LYS A 129 -13.70 -1.36 1.57
N ALA A 130 -12.69 -0.61 1.15
CA ALA A 130 -11.31 -0.99 1.33
C ALA A 130 -10.46 0.22 1.71
N VAL A 131 -9.51 0.02 2.60
CA VAL A 131 -8.40 0.94 2.88
C VAL A 131 -7.11 0.14 3.08
N ALA A 132 -5.97 0.74 2.79
CA ALA A 132 -4.67 0.13 3.03
C ALA A 132 -3.88 0.93 4.06
N LEU A 133 -3.18 0.22 4.94
CA LEU A 133 -2.18 0.75 5.87
C LEU A 133 -0.87 0.03 5.60
N LEU A 134 0.15 0.78 5.21
CA LEU A 134 1.47 0.24 4.90
C LEU A 134 2.52 0.79 5.85
N TYR A 135 3.59 0.04 6.03
CA TYR A 135 4.80 0.51 6.70
C TYR A 135 6.00 0.44 5.74
N ALA A 136 6.83 1.48 5.76
CA ALA A 136 8.00 1.57 4.89
C ALA A 136 9.15 0.67 5.39
N THR A 137 9.62 -0.26 4.56
CA THR A 137 10.68 -1.23 4.91
C THR A 137 12.02 -0.94 4.26
N ASP A 138 12.00 -0.25 3.13
CA ASP A 138 13.15 -0.04 2.26
C ASP A 138 13.00 1.28 1.48
N ILE A 139 14.07 1.69 0.80
CA ILE A 139 14.11 2.92 0.00
C ILE A 139 14.84 2.58 -1.29
N ILE A 140 14.17 2.72 -2.44
CA ILE A 140 14.69 2.33 -3.75
C ILE A 140 16.06 2.98 -4.00
N GLY A 141 17.06 2.15 -4.33
CA GLY A 141 18.44 2.58 -4.59
C GLY A 141 19.25 2.99 -3.36
N LYS A 142 18.71 2.88 -2.13
CA LYS A 142 19.41 3.25 -0.89
C LYS A 142 19.42 2.15 0.18
N VAL A 143 18.28 1.50 0.41
CA VAL A 143 18.09 0.43 1.37
C VAL A 143 17.40 -0.70 0.62
N SER A 144 18.07 -1.83 0.45
CA SER A 144 17.59 -2.96 -0.35
C SER A 144 16.49 -3.73 0.39
N PHE A 145 15.42 -4.12 -0.31
CA PHE A 145 14.33 -4.93 0.27
C PHE A 145 14.75 -6.38 0.62
N PHE A 146 15.80 -6.91 -0.03
CA PHE A 146 16.21 -8.32 0.08
C PHE A 146 17.39 -8.56 1.02
N GLU A 147 18.06 -7.50 1.46
CA GLU A 147 19.21 -7.62 2.37
C GLU A 147 18.75 -7.67 3.83
N PRO A 148 19.54 -8.29 4.73
CA PRO A 148 19.24 -8.25 6.16
C PRO A 148 19.11 -6.81 6.68
N LEU A 149 18.02 -6.54 7.39
CA LEU A 149 17.77 -5.23 7.99
C LEU A 149 18.87 -4.86 8.98
N LYS A 150 19.33 -3.61 8.90
CA LYS A 150 20.20 -3.04 9.94
C LYS A 150 19.43 -2.98 11.27
N PRO A 151 20.08 -3.18 12.43
CA PRO A 151 19.39 -3.21 13.72
C PRO A 151 18.51 -1.98 13.99
N LYS A 152 18.97 -0.79 13.59
CA LYS A 152 18.21 0.47 13.74
C LYS A 152 16.92 0.48 12.90
N ASP A 153 17.01 0.00 11.66
CA ASP A 153 15.88 -0.03 10.73
C ASP A 153 14.87 -1.10 11.14
N LYS A 154 15.36 -2.26 11.61
CA LYS A 154 14.52 -3.29 12.23
C LYS A 154 13.70 -2.74 13.39
N LEU A 155 14.31 -2.01 14.33
CA LEU A 155 13.58 -1.42 15.46
C LEU A 155 12.50 -0.44 15.02
N ARG A 156 12.77 0.36 13.97
CA ARG A 156 11.79 1.29 13.40
C ARG A 156 10.61 0.55 12.77
N ILE A 157 10.89 -0.50 12.02
CA ILE A 157 9.86 -1.34 11.37
C ILE A 157 9.03 -2.08 12.42
N ASP A 158 9.66 -2.69 13.43
CA ASP A 158 8.96 -3.38 14.52
C ASP A 158 8.03 -2.41 15.27
N HIS A 159 8.49 -1.19 15.55
CA HIS A 159 7.66 -0.13 16.14
C HIS A 159 6.50 0.29 15.22
N ALA A 160 6.75 0.43 13.92
CA ALA A 160 5.73 0.77 12.93
C ALA A 160 4.63 -0.29 12.90
N ILE A 161 4.99 -1.58 12.88
CA ILE A 161 4.05 -2.71 12.91
C ILE A 161 3.20 -2.65 14.18
N GLN A 162 3.81 -2.46 15.35
CA GLN A 162 3.07 -2.34 16.61
C GLN A 162 2.10 -1.15 16.60
N THR A 163 2.55 -0.01 16.06
CA THR A 163 1.76 1.21 15.94
C THR A 163 0.59 1.02 14.98
N ALA A 164 0.80 0.33 13.86
CA ALA A 164 -0.22 -0.01 12.89
C ALA A 164 -1.30 -0.92 13.50
N CYS A 165 -0.89 -1.96 14.25
CA CYS A 165 -1.82 -2.82 14.98
C CYS A 165 -2.69 -2.00 15.96
N ASN A 166 -2.09 -1.08 16.71
CA ASN A 166 -2.83 -0.21 17.63
C ASN A 166 -3.80 0.72 16.88
N ALA A 167 -3.39 1.27 15.73
CA ALA A 167 -4.23 2.11 14.89
C ALA A 167 -5.45 1.36 14.32
N ILE A 168 -5.24 0.13 13.85
CA ILE A 168 -6.33 -0.74 13.36
C ILE A 168 -7.28 -1.11 14.51
N GLN A 169 -6.74 -1.47 15.68
CA GLN A 169 -7.54 -1.77 16.86
C GLN A 169 -8.36 -0.56 17.32
N LEU A 170 -7.78 0.64 17.31
CA LEU A 170 -8.51 1.86 17.66
C LEU A 170 -9.64 2.17 16.66
N PHE A 171 -9.47 1.82 15.40
CA PHE A 171 -10.47 2.11 14.38
C PHE A 171 -11.69 1.18 14.45
N TYR A 172 -11.49 -0.09 14.78
CA TYR A 172 -12.58 -1.09 14.84
C TYR A 172 -13.06 -1.44 16.25
N GLY A 173 -12.27 -1.13 17.30
CA GLY A 173 -12.61 -1.38 18.70
C GLY A 173 -13.37 -0.23 19.33
#